data_AF-A0A7W1GRY4-F1
#
_entry.id   AF-A0A7W1GRY4-F1
#
_cell.length_a   1.000
_cell.length_b   1.000
_cell.length_c   1.000
_cell.angle_alpha   90.00
_cell.angle_beta   90.00
_cell.angle_gamma   90.00
#
_symmetry.space_group_name_H-M   'P 1'
#
loop_
_entity.id
_entity.type
_entity.pdbx_description
1 polymer ?
#
loop_
_entity_poly.entity_id
_entity_poly.type
_entity_poly.pdbx_seq_one_letter_code
_entity_poly.pdbx_strand_id
1 'polypeptide(L)' 'MARAAERLVLVDTGVDPAAVTVPEAGHAQSPQSYERALARYRDGGTGGVVGWLLHAADAYTCGVQHSPLA' A
#
# COMPACT_ATOMS: atom_id res chain seq x y z
N MET A 1 2.63 -13.55 2.06
CA MET A 1 1.21 -13.44 1.64
C MET A 1 0.72 -12.00 1.52
N ALA A 2 1.11 -11.06 2.39
CA ALA A 2 0.52 -9.71 2.42
C ALA A 2 0.38 -9.00 1.06
N ARG A 3 1.46 -8.91 0.27
CA ARG A 3 1.44 -8.19 -1.04
C ARG A 3 0.57 -8.87 -2.10
N ALA A 4 0.53 -10.20 -2.09
CA ALA A 4 -0.34 -10.95 -2.99
C ALA A 4 -1.82 -10.73 -2.64
N ALA A 5 -2.17 -10.74 -1.35
CA ALA A 5 -3.53 -10.48 -0.89
C ALA A 5 -3.97 -9.03 -1.20
N GLU A 6 -3.09 -8.06 -0.96
CA GLU A 6 -3.31 -6.66 -1.32
C GLU A 6 -3.63 -6.48 -2.80
N ARG A 7 -2.85 -7.08 -3.70
CA ARG A 7 -3.14 -7.07 -5.14
C ARG A 7 -4.52 -7.59 -5.47
N LEU A 8 -4.89 -8.73 -4.88
CA LEU A 8 -6.21 -9.31 -5.11
C LEU A 8 -7.33 -8.34 -4.68
N VAL A 9 -7.17 -7.66 -3.54
CA VAL A 9 -8.14 -6.66 -3.09
C VAL A 9 -8.20 -5.46 -4.05
N LEU A 10 -7.05 -4.95 -4.51
CA LEU A 10 -7.03 -3.80 -5.43
C LEU A 10 -7.69 -4.12 -6.77
N VAL A 11 -7.50 -5.34 -7.28
CA VAL A 11 -8.16 -5.81 -8.50
C VAL A 11 -9.65 -6.01 -8.28
N ASP A 12 -10.05 -6.74 -7.24
CA ASP A 12 -11.44 -7.11 -6.96
C ASP A 12 -12.32 -5.87 -6.65
N THR A 13 -11.75 -4.88 -5.96
CA THR A 13 -12.45 -3.62 -5.64
C THR A 13 -12.44 -2.60 -6.78
N GLY A 14 -11.74 -2.87 -7.88
CA GLY A 14 -11.65 -1.99 -9.05
C GLY A 14 -10.72 -0.78 -8.86
N VAL A 15 -9.87 -0.78 -7.83
CA VAL A 15 -8.87 0.29 -7.60
C VAL A 15 -7.73 0.21 -8.61
N ASP A 16 -7.25 -1.00 -8.92
CA ASP A 16 -6.27 -1.26 -9.98
C ASP A 16 -6.68 -2.53 -10.76
N PRO A 17 -7.75 -2.46 -11.56
CA PRO A 17 -8.34 -3.63 -12.21
C PRO A 17 -7.40 -4.26 -13.26
N ALA A 18 -6.47 -3.48 -13.80
CA ALA A 18 -5.48 -3.95 -14.77
C ALA A 18 -4.18 -4.44 -14.11
N ALA A 19 -4.05 -4.32 -12.79
CA ALA A 19 -2.84 -4.66 -12.03
C ALA A 19 -1.57 -3.98 -12.59
N VAL A 20 -1.68 -2.72 -13.01
CA VAL A 20 -0.59 -1.98 -13.67
C VAL A 20 0.26 -1.18 -12.69
N THR A 21 -0.20 -0.97 -11.47
CA THR A 21 0.60 -0.33 -10.41
C THR A 21 1.58 -1.31 -9.77
N VAL A 22 2.64 -0.79 -9.13
CA VAL A 22 3.62 -1.60 -8.38
C VAL A 22 3.62 -1.24 -6.89
N PRO A 23 2.60 -1.66 -6.09
CA PRO A 23 2.50 -1.37 -4.66
C PRO A 23 3.73 -1.76 -3.83
N GLU A 24 4.45 -2.84 -4.18
CA GLU A 24 5.67 -3.22 -3.47
C GLU A 24 6.77 -2.17 -3.61
N ALA A 25 6.94 -1.61 -4.80
CA ALA A 25 7.88 -0.53 -5.04
C ALA A 25 7.47 0.73 -4.25
N GLY A 26 6.17 1.03 -4.22
CA GLY A 26 5.60 2.10 -3.40
C GLY A 26 5.91 1.96 -1.90
N HIS A 27 5.64 0.78 -1.32
CA HIS A 27 5.97 0.50 0.08
C HIS A 27 7.49 0.52 0.35
N ALA A 28 8.29 0.02 -0.60
CA ALA A 28 9.74 -0.02 -0.48
C ALA A 28 10.41 1.37 -0.57
N GLN A 29 9.74 2.35 -1.19
CA GLN A 29 10.28 3.71 -1.36
C GLN A 29 10.41 4.47 -0.03
N SER A 30 9.69 4.07 1.02
CA SER A 30 9.79 4.70 2.35
C SER A 30 9.73 3.67 3.50
N PRO A 31 10.82 2.89 3.72
CA PRO A 31 10.84 1.81 4.71
C PRO A 31 10.52 2.28 6.13
N GLN A 32 11.03 3.46 6.53
CA GLN A 32 10.78 4.00 7.86
C GLN A 32 9.30 4.40 8.06
N SER A 33 8.63 4.89 7.00
CA SER A 33 7.20 5.21 7.05
C SER A 33 6.37 3.93 7.19
N TYR A 34 6.71 2.91 6.41
CA TYR A 34 6.08 1.58 6.47
C TYR A 34 6.18 0.97 7.88
N GLU A 35 7.39 0.90 8.43
CA GLU A 35 7.64 0.31 9.75
C GLU A 35 6.87 1.04 10.85
N ARG A 36 6.86 2.38 10.82
CA ARG A 36 6.13 3.20 11.80
C ARG A 36 4.62 3.02 11.68
N ALA A 37 4.07 3.04 10.47
CA ALA A 37 2.64 2.86 10.24
C ALA A 37 2.18 1.45 10.64
N LEU A 38 2.97 0.42 10.30
CA LEU A 38 2.68 -0.98 10.64
C LEU A 38 2.77 -1.23 12.15
N ALA A 39 3.75 -0.64 12.83
CA ALA A 39 3.85 -0.71 14.29
C ALA A 39 2.61 -0.11 14.96
N ARG A 40 2.19 1.09 14.53
CA ARG A 40 0.97 1.72 15.05
C ARG A 40 -0.30 0.93 14.75
N TYR A 41 -0.40 0.35 13.55
CA TYR A 41 -1.51 -0.53 13.19
C TYR A 41 -1.59 -1.74 14.11
N ARG A 42 -0.46 -2.40 14.35
CA ARG A 42 -0.35 -3.55 15.25
C ARG A 42 -0.76 -3.18 16.67
N ASP A 43 -0.34 -2.02 17.15
CA ASP A 43 -0.66 -1.54 18.50
C ASP A 43 -2.15 -1.11 18.61
N GLY A 44 -2.83 -0.89 17.49
CA GLY A 44 -4.27 -0.78 17.36
C GLY A 44 -4.83 0.65 17.48
N GLY A 45 -6.14 0.73 17.73
CA GLY A 45 -6.89 1.98 17.85
C GLY A 45 -7.15 2.67 16.50
N THR A 46 -8.12 3.59 16.50
CA THR A 46 -8.54 4.30 15.27
C THR A 46 -7.38 5.02 14.59
N GLY A 47 -6.50 5.67 15.37
CA GLY A 47 -5.33 6.37 14.83
C GLY A 47 -4.32 5.44 14.14
N GLY A 48 -4.10 4.24 14.68
CA GLY A 48 -3.22 3.24 14.06
C GLY A 48 -3.78 2.72 12.73
N VAL A 49 -5.09 2.43 12.70
CA VAL A 49 -5.80 2.00 11.48
C VAL A 49 -5.78 3.09 10.42
N VAL A 50 -6.16 4.32 10.78
CA VAL A 50 -6.17 5.46 9.84
C VAL A 50 -4.75 5.73 9.31
N GLY A 51 -3.75 5.71 10.19
CA GLY A 51 -2.36 5.90 9.77
C GLY A 51 -1.86 4.85 8.78
N TRP A 52 -2.28 3.59 8.97
CA TRP A 52 -1.97 2.53 8.02
C TRP A 52 -2.66 2.70 6.66
N LEU A 53 -3.95 3.05 6.66
CA LEU A 53 -4.70 3.28 5.44
C LEU A 53 -4.10 4.43 4.61
N LEU A 54 -3.71 5.53 5.27
CA LEU A 54 -3.05 6.65 4.60
C LEU A 54 -1.68 6.23 4.03
N HIS A 55 -0.87 5.51 4.80
CA HIS A 55 0.40 4.98 4.29
C HIS A 55 0.21 4.09 3.05
N ALA A 56 -0.79 3.21 3.06
CA ALA A 56 -1.07 2.34 1.92
C ALA A 56 -1.51 3.14 0.68
N ALA A 57 -2.38 4.15 0.85
CA ALA A 57 -2.81 5.02 -0.24
C ALA A 57 -1.63 5.81 -0.87
N ASP A 58 -0.73 6.33 -0.03
CA ASP A 58 0.50 6.99 -0.50
C ASP A 58 1.39 6.00 -1.26
N ALA A 59 1.57 4.78 -0.72
CA ALA A 59 2.35 3.74 -1.37
C ALA A 59 1.78 3.36 -2.74
N TYR A 60 0.45 3.24 -2.90
CA TYR A 60 -0.17 2.98 -4.19
C TYR A 60 0.06 4.11 -5.18
N THR A 61 -0.08 5.36 -4.72
CA THR A 61 0.20 6.56 -5.53
C THR A 61 1.64 6.58 -6.02
N CYS A 62 2.62 6.31 -5.15
CA CYS A 62 4.03 6.15 -5.53
C CYS A 62 4.25 4.95 -6.46
N GLY A 63 3.50 3.86 -6.27
CA GLY A 63 3.57 2.64 -7.07
C GLY A 63 3.21 2.85 -8.54
N VAL A 64 2.41 3.88 -8.87
CA VAL A 64 2.09 4.25 -10.26
C VAL A 64 3.33 4.66 -11.04
N GLN A 65 4.28 5.37 -10.40
CA GLN A 65 5.51 5.85 -11.05
C GLN A 65 6.45 4.71 -11.47
N HIS A 66 6.19 3.50 -10.99
CA HIS A 66 6.96 2.30 -11.30
C HIS A 66 6.19 1.37 -12.26
N SER A 67 5.03 1.82 -12.75
CA SER A 67 4.24 1.07 -13.73
C SER A 67 5.05 0.89 -15.02
N PRO A 68 4.96 -0.26 -15.71
CA PRO A 68 5.55 -0.41 -17.04
C PRO A 68 4.89 0.49 -18.10
N LEU A 69 3.79 1.16 -17.76
CA LEU A 69 3.06 2.08 -18.64
C LEU A 69 3.35 3.55 -18.34
N ALA A 70 4.18 3.85 -17.33
CA ALA A 70 4.57 5.20 -16.95
C ALA A 70 5.64 5.79 -17.88
#